data_AF-A0A962KH94-F1
#
_entry.id   AF-A0A962KH94-F1
#
_cell.length_a   1.000
_cell.length_b   1.000
_cell.length_c   1.000
_cell.angle_alpha   90.00
_cell.angle_beta   90.00
_cell.angle_gamma   90.00
#
_symmetry.space_group_name_H-M   'P 1'
#
loop_
_entity.id
_entity.type
_entity.pdbx_description
1 polymer ?
#
loop_
_entity_poly.entity_id
_entity_poly.type
_entity_poly.pdbx_seq_one_letter_code
_entity_poly.pdbx_strand_id
1 'polypeptide(L)'
;MFQNQHTDNDKLWMSEATRAELRLLDIGFVVSDSYYYGPDKDFTQEQWAELREPIPDPGIDKVHGYISFSSVEDDVGPVVEYYENVGRLAGKHRKPLGPRSPYTWIRPFISFGEKSCITCPWYDTKEEAESFLSSFALQAEGEIVGDTDQGWELVVCVKGGIAYFHEWDPDYEQGHVSICCDYPPVYEAAKCAQIRLNKVIAQLHEKLGVNYW
;
A
#
# COMPACT_ATOMS: atom_id res chain seq x y z
N MET A 1 -7.86 -17.00 20.11
CA MET A 1 -7.95 -15.59 20.53
C MET A 1 -6.80 -15.37 21.50
N PHE A 2 -5.60 -15.11 20.98
CA PHE A 2 -4.43 -14.78 21.80
C PHE A 2 -4.33 -13.26 21.80
N GLN A 3 -4.68 -12.64 22.92
CA GLN A 3 -4.30 -11.25 23.18
C GLN A 3 -2.82 -11.28 23.55
N ASN A 4 -1.94 -10.88 22.63
CA ASN A 4 -0.58 -10.52 23.00
C ASN A 4 -0.67 -9.20 23.78
N GLN A 5 -0.59 -9.30 25.10
CA GLN A 5 -0.36 -8.14 25.94
C GLN A 5 1.11 -7.76 25.79
N HIS A 6 1.41 -6.88 24.84
CA HIS A 6 2.70 -6.20 24.80
C HIS A 6 2.85 -5.35 26.06
N THR A 7 3.89 -5.63 26.84
CA THR A 7 4.18 -4.92 28.09
C THR A 7 4.86 -3.59 27.78
N ASP A 8 4.85 -2.63 28.70
CA ASP A 8 5.43 -1.28 28.51
C ASP A 8 6.94 -1.27 28.11
N ASN A 9 7.65 -2.40 28.23
CA ASN A 9 9.02 -2.57 27.71
C ASN A 9 9.09 -2.79 26.19
N ASP A 10 8.00 -3.20 25.52
CA ASP A 10 7.97 -3.57 24.10
C ASP A 10 7.87 -2.35 23.16
N LYS A 11 7.88 -1.12 23.71
CA LYS A 11 7.76 0.13 22.94
C LYS A 11 8.96 1.06 23.09
N LEU A 12 10.14 0.51 23.41
CA LEU A 12 11.41 1.26 23.43
C LEU A 12 11.65 2.05 22.14
N TRP A 13 11.24 1.50 21.00
CA TRP A 13 11.30 2.14 19.68
C TRP A 13 10.57 3.49 19.63
N MET A 14 9.52 3.71 20.43
CA MET A 14 8.82 5.01 20.48
C MET A 14 9.71 6.12 21.05
N SER A 15 10.64 5.77 21.96
CA SER A 15 11.58 6.74 22.53
C SER A 15 12.71 7.11 21.56
N GLU A 16 12.95 6.26 20.56
CA GLU A 16 13.96 6.43 19.51
C GLU A 16 13.34 6.98 18.20
N ALA A 17 12.03 7.15 18.16
CA ALA A 17 11.31 7.59 16.97
C ALA A 17 11.73 9.01 16.56
N THR A 18 12.13 9.15 15.30
CA THR A 18 12.53 10.45 14.73
C THR A 18 11.29 11.27 14.39
N ARG A 19 11.23 12.51 14.85
CA ARG A 19 10.12 13.40 14.51
C ARG A 19 10.19 13.79 13.04
N ALA A 20 9.09 13.62 12.32
CA ALA A 20 8.96 14.02 10.93
C ALA A 20 7.62 14.70 10.65
N GLU A 21 7.53 15.40 9.52
CA GLU A 21 6.29 16.01 9.05
C GLU A 21 5.57 15.02 8.13
N LEU A 22 4.30 14.74 8.40
CA LEU A 22 3.46 13.98 7.49
C LEU A 22 3.38 14.74 6.16
N ARG A 23 3.80 14.10 5.06
CA ARG A 23 3.67 14.65 3.71
C ARG A 23 2.44 14.11 3.01
N LEU A 24 2.24 12.80 3.09
CA LEU A 24 1.14 12.13 2.42
C LEU A 24 0.78 10.85 3.16
N LEU A 25 -0.51 10.60 3.30
CA LEU A 25 -1.06 9.27 3.58
C LEU A 25 -2.06 9.01 2.47
N ASP A 26 -1.83 7.96 1.69
CA ASP A 26 -2.62 7.67 0.50
C ASP A 26 -2.60 6.18 0.16
N ILE A 27 -3.36 5.81 -0.86
CA ILE A 27 -3.29 4.51 -1.50
C ILE A 27 -2.48 4.64 -2.80
N GLY A 28 -1.64 3.65 -3.10
CA GLY A 28 -0.84 3.59 -4.31
C GLY A 28 -1.16 2.36 -5.16
N PHE A 29 -1.21 2.51 -6.48
CA PHE A 29 -1.24 1.37 -7.41
C PHE A 29 0.13 0.71 -7.47
N VAL A 30 0.15 -0.61 -7.36
CA VAL A 30 1.33 -1.44 -7.62
C VAL A 30 1.34 -1.79 -9.11
N VAL A 31 1.96 -0.94 -9.92
CA VAL A 31 2.05 -1.16 -11.37
C VAL A 31 3.30 -1.97 -11.74
N SER A 32 3.12 -2.94 -12.62
CA SER A 32 4.19 -3.77 -13.17
C SER A 32 4.59 -3.26 -14.55
N ASP A 33 5.87 -3.41 -14.89
CA ASP A 33 6.40 -3.12 -16.23
C ASP A 33 6.10 -4.25 -17.23
N SER A 34 5.64 -5.40 -16.74
CA SER A 34 5.50 -6.61 -17.53
C SER A 34 4.42 -7.55 -17.00
N TYR A 35 3.73 -8.20 -17.92
CA TYR A 35 2.75 -9.23 -17.66
C TYR A 35 3.40 -10.61 -17.77
N TYR A 36 3.62 -11.26 -16.63
CA TYR A 36 3.99 -12.66 -16.55
C TYR A 36 2.79 -13.58 -16.84
N TYR A 37 2.96 -14.51 -17.77
CA TYR A 37 1.93 -15.46 -18.20
C TYR A 37 2.32 -16.94 -18.02
N GLY A 38 3.42 -17.20 -17.30
CA GLY A 38 3.91 -18.55 -17.04
C GLY A 38 3.15 -19.32 -15.95
N PRO A 39 3.71 -20.46 -15.49
CA PRO A 39 3.17 -21.24 -14.38
C PRO A 39 3.13 -20.44 -13.07
N ASP A 40 2.11 -20.66 -12.26
CA ASP A 40 1.94 -19.94 -10.98
C ASP A 40 2.85 -20.49 -9.87
N LYS A 41 3.38 -21.72 -10.04
CA LYS A 41 4.27 -22.42 -9.11
C LYS A 41 5.31 -23.23 -9.88
N ASP A 42 6.41 -23.56 -9.21
CA ASP A 42 7.45 -24.46 -9.70
C ASP A 42 8.07 -24.06 -11.05
N PHE A 43 8.16 -22.76 -11.31
CA PHE A 43 8.80 -22.21 -12.50
C PHE A 43 10.30 -21.95 -12.26
N THR A 44 11.11 -22.07 -13.31
CA THR A 44 12.54 -21.73 -13.25
C THR A 44 12.77 -20.23 -13.42
N GLN A 45 13.96 -19.75 -13.06
CA GLN A 45 14.33 -18.35 -13.27
C GLN A 45 14.28 -17.96 -14.75
N GLU A 46 14.65 -18.86 -15.66
CA GLU A 46 14.56 -18.66 -17.10
C GLU A 46 13.10 -18.51 -17.54
N GLN A 47 12.21 -19.37 -17.05
CA GLN A 47 10.77 -19.25 -17.34
C GLN A 47 10.20 -17.93 -16.82
N TRP A 48 10.61 -17.50 -15.62
CA TRP A 48 10.22 -16.21 -15.05
C TRP A 48 10.65 -15.04 -15.93
N ALA A 49 11.83 -15.11 -16.54
CA ALA A 49 12.37 -14.07 -17.40
C ALA A 49 11.75 -14.09 -18.81
N GLU A 50 11.55 -15.28 -19.39
CA GLU A 50 11.10 -15.44 -20.78
C GLU A 50 9.58 -15.31 -20.94
N LEU A 51 8.79 -15.67 -19.93
CA LEU A 51 7.32 -15.69 -20.02
C LEU A 51 6.71 -14.37 -19.57
N ARG A 52 7.22 -13.26 -20.11
CA ARG A 52 6.80 -11.88 -19.81
C ARG A 52 6.55 -11.10 -21.09
N GLU A 53 5.47 -10.32 -21.11
CA GLU A 53 5.23 -9.31 -22.13
C GLU A 53 5.23 -7.91 -21.51
N PRO A 54 5.86 -6.90 -22.13
CA PRO A 54 5.88 -5.56 -21.56
C PRO A 54 4.48 -4.95 -21.47
N ILE A 55 4.24 -4.20 -20.40
CA ILE A 55 3.06 -3.35 -20.23
C ILE A 55 3.52 -1.90 -20.44
N PRO A 56 2.87 -1.12 -21.32
CA PRO A 56 3.21 0.30 -21.48
C PRO A 56 3.13 1.05 -20.14
N ASP A 57 4.13 1.90 -19.89
CA ASP A 57 4.16 2.77 -18.72
C ASP A 57 3.00 3.79 -18.83
N PRO A 58 2.16 3.95 -17.79
CA PRO A 58 1.11 4.98 -17.79
C PRO A 58 1.65 6.42 -17.79
N GLY A 59 2.97 6.63 -17.64
CA GLY A 59 3.58 7.96 -17.72
C GLY A 59 3.23 8.86 -16.54
N ILE A 60 2.89 8.25 -15.39
CA ILE A 60 2.57 8.96 -14.14
C ILE A 60 3.75 8.79 -13.17
N ASP A 61 4.19 9.91 -12.59
CA ASP A 61 5.26 9.91 -11.60
C ASP A 61 4.91 9.04 -10.39
N LYS A 62 5.92 8.28 -9.94
CA LYS A 62 5.79 7.37 -8.81
C LYS A 62 6.30 8.00 -7.53
N VAL A 63 5.55 7.84 -6.44
CA VAL A 63 5.97 8.15 -5.07
C VAL A 63 6.30 6.84 -4.38
N HIS A 64 7.57 6.65 -3.98
CA HIS A 64 8.03 5.41 -3.33
C HIS A 64 7.68 4.13 -4.10
N GLY A 65 7.72 4.20 -5.44
CA GLY A 65 7.42 3.07 -6.33
C GLY A 65 5.94 2.91 -6.71
N TYR A 66 5.04 3.70 -6.12
CA TYR A 66 3.60 3.64 -6.37
C TYR A 66 3.10 4.80 -7.22
N ILE A 67 2.07 4.57 -8.03
CA ILE A 67 1.25 5.67 -8.58
C ILE A 67 0.21 6.02 -7.51
N SER A 68 0.31 7.21 -6.93
CA SER A 68 -0.59 7.64 -5.85
C SER A 68 -2.01 7.85 -6.36
N PHE A 69 -3.02 7.51 -5.57
CA PHE A 69 -4.41 7.82 -5.92
C PHE A 69 -4.63 9.33 -6.05
N SER A 70 -3.96 10.14 -5.23
CA SER A 70 -4.02 11.60 -5.28
C SER A 70 -3.43 12.20 -6.57
N SER A 71 -2.52 11.52 -7.26
CA SER A 71 -1.99 12.03 -8.54
C SER A 71 -2.93 11.78 -9.71
N VAL A 72 -3.95 10.94 -9.54
CA VAL A 72 -4.88 10.53 -10.60
C VAL A 72 -6.35 10.78 -10.26
N GLU A 73 -6.65 11.40 -9.12
CA GLU A 73 -8.02 11.51 -8.62
C GLU A 73 -8.95 12.31 -9.52
N ASP A 74 -8.39 13.22 -10.33
CA ASP A 74 -9.10 14.06 -11.29
C ASP A 74 -9.05 13.52 -12.72
N ASP A 75 -8.07 12.67 -13.04
CA ASP A 75 -7.96 11.98 -14.33
C ASP A 75 -7.34 10.59 -14.16
N VAL A 76 -8.21 9.58 -14.11
CA VAL A 76 -7.79 8.16 -14.07
C VAL A 76 -7.44 7.60 -15.46
N GLY A 77 -7.50 8.40 -16.53
CA GLY A 77 -7.31 7.97 -17.92
C GLY A 77 -6.04 7.14 -18.16
N PRO A 78 -4.85 7.60 -17.75
CA PRO A 78 -3.62 6.83 -17.96
C PRO A 78 -3.60 5.50 -17.19
N VAL A 79 -4.23 5.46 -16.00
CA VAL A 79 -4.39 4.23 -15.22
C VAL A 79 -5.35 3.27 -15.92
N VAL A 80 -6.44 3.78 -16.52
CA VAL A 80 -7.35 2.97 -17.34
C VAL A 80 -6.62 2.34 -18.52
N GLU A 81 -5.83 3.10 -19.27
CA GLU A 81 -5.05 2.58 -20.40
C GLU A 81 -4.07 1.48 -19.97
N TYR A 82 -3.42 1.65 -18.80
CA TYR A 82 -2.61 0.60 -18.21
C TYR A 82 -3.42 -0.68 -17.95
N TYR A 83 -4.58 -0.59 -17.29
CA TYR A 83 -5.41 -1.76 -16.98
C TYR A 83 -6.07 -2.40 -18.21
N GLU A 84 -6.39 -1.62 -19.24
CA GLU A 84 -6.84 -2.16 -20.53
C GLU A 84 -5.73 -3.01 -21.19
N ASN A 85 -4.47 -2.56 -21.11
CA ASN A 85 -3.34 -3.33 -21.60
C ASN A 85 -3.12 -4.62 -20.79
N VAL A 86 -3.22 -4.55 -19.46
CA VAL A 86 -3.18 -5.74 -18.60
C VAL A 86 -4.32 -6.70 -18.95
N GLY A 87 -5.55 -6.20 -19.09
CA GLY A 87 -6.73 -6.99 -19.46
C GLY A 87 -6.60 -7.66 -20.83
N ARG A 88 -6.03 -6.96 -21.81
CA ARG A 88 -5.72 -7.50 -23.14
C ARG A 88 -4.71 -8.65 -23.05
N LEU A 89 -3.64 -8.50 -22.27
CA LEU A 89 -2.61 -9.53 -22.08
C LEU A 89 -3.17 -10.74 -21.32
N ALA A 90 -3.98 -10.49 -20.28
CA ALA A 90 -4.72 -11.52 -19.54
C ALA A 90 -5.63 -12.34 -20.45
N GLY A 91 -6.40 -11.68 -21.32
CA GLY A 91 -7.25 -12.34 -22.32
C GLY A 91 -6.45 -13.14 -23.35
N LYS A 92 -5.36 -12.57 -23.87
CA LYS A 92 -4.46 -13.22 -24.84
C LYS A 92 -3.90 -14.54 -24.28
N HIS A 93 -3.50 -14.55 -23.02
CA HIS A 93 -2.85 -15.69 -22.37
C HIS A 93 -3.80 -16.57 -21.56
N ARG A 94 -5.10 -16.25 -21.53
CA ARG A 94 -6.12 -16.98 -20.75
C ARG A 94 -5.77 -17.06 -19.26
N LYS A 95 -5.18 -15.99 -18.73
CA LYS A 95 -4.80 -15.82 -17.31
C LYS A 95 -5.71 -14.72 -16.74
N PRO A 96 -6.88 -15.06 -16.18
CA PRO A 96 -7.86 -14.06 -15.77
C PRO A 96 -7.33 -13.17 -14.66
N LEU A 97 -7.72 -11.89 -14.69
CA LEU A 97 -7.52 -10.95 -13.59
C LEU A 97 -8.63 -11.13 -12.55
N GLY A 98 -8.31 -10.80 -11.32
CA GLY A 98 -9.27 -10.73 -10.22
C GLY A 98 -8.67 -9.97 -9.04
N PRO A 99 -9.43 -9.76 -7.95
CA PRO A 99 -9.04 -8.91 -6.82
C PRO A 99 -7.72 -9.26 -6.14
N ARG A 100 -7.26 -10.50 -6.27
CA ARG A 100 -5.99 -10.98 -5.71
C ARG A 100 -4.87 -11.11 -6.74
N SER A 101 -5.09 -10.61 -7.95
CA SER A 101 -4.05 -10.62 -8.97
C SER A 101 -2.98 -9.60 -8.62
N PRO A 102 -1.68 -9.91 -8.75
CA PRO A 102 -0.62 -8.96 -8.46
C PRO A 102 -0.66 -7.68 -9.30
N TYR A 103 -1.36 -7.72 -10.44
CA TYR A 103 -1.56 -6.53 -11.28
C TYR A 103 -2.61 -5.57 -10.74
N THR A 104 -3.50 -6.04 -9.86
CA THR A 104 -4.60 -5.25 -9.28
C THR A 104 -4.30 -4.84 -7.85
N TRP A 105 -3.09 -5.08 -7.35
CA TRP A 105 -2.71 -4.69 -6.00
C TRP A 105 -2.69 -3.18 -5.84
N ILE A 106 -3.26 -2.74 -4.72
CA ILE A 106 -3.20 -1.36 -4.24
C ILE A 106 -2.73 -1.42 -2.80
N ARG A 107 -1.92 -0.46 -2.36
CA ARG A 107 -1.34 -0.48 -1.00
C ARG A 107 -1.42 0.89 -0.34
N PRO A 108 -1.82 0.96 0.93
CA PRO A 108 -1.60 2.16 1.73
C PRO A 108 -0.11 2.43 1.87
N PHE A 109 0.24 3.72 1.93
CA PHE A 109 1.57 4.15 2.30
C PHE A 109 1.52 5.50 3.02
N ILE A 110 2.53 5.75 3.83
CA ILE A 110 2.68 7.01 4.57
C ILE A 110 4.04 7.60 4.26
N SER A 111 4.05 8.74 3.57
CA SER A 111 5.27 9.49 3.28
C SER A 111 5.49 10.60 4.28
N PHE A 112 6.73 10.69 4.76
CA PHE A 112 7.26 11.79 5.58
C PHE A 112 8.30 12.62 4.82
N GLY A 113 8.40 12.44 3.50
CA GLY A 113 9.38 13.07 2.63
C GLY A 113 10.00 12.08 1.62
N GLU A 114 11.02 12.55 0.90
CA GLU A 114 11.68 11.78 -0.17
C GLU A 114 12.40 10.52 0.32
N LYS A 115 12.83 10.50 1.59
CA LYS A 115 13.66 9.43 2.15
C LYS A 115 12.97 8.55 3.18
N SER A 116 11.72 8.86 3.50
CA SER A 116 11.01 8.21 4.60
C SER A 116 9.59 7.89 4.17
N CYS A 117 9.32 6.59 4.08
CA CYS A 117 8.02 6.04 3.77
C CYS A 117 7.79 4.86 4.72
N ILE A 118 6.60 4.77 5.27
CA ILE A 118 6.09 3.52 5.85
C ILE A 118 5.31 2.84 4.73
N THR A 119 5.73 1.64 4.38
CA THR A 119 5.01 0.83 3.38
C THR A 119 4.10 -0.17 4.09
N CYS A 120 2.97 -0.50 3.47
CA CYS A 120 2.04 -1.52 3.98
C CYS A 120 2.04 -2.72 3.01
N PRO A 121 3.12 -3.51 2.96
CA PRO A 121 3.40 -4.37 1.80
C PRO A 121 2.53 -5.62 1.68
N TRP A 122 1.67 -5.91 2.65
CA TRP A 122 0.73 -7.04 2.60
C TRP A 122 -0.75 -6.59 2.60
N TYR A 123 -1.03 -5.30 2.43
CA TYR A 123 -2.38 -4.76 2.30
C TYR A 123 -2.71 -4.58 0.81
N ASP A 124 -2.94 -5.67 0.10
CA ASP A 124 -2.97 -5.72 -1.37
C ASP A 124 -4.36 -5.46 -1.99
N THR A 125 -5.42 -5.52 -1.18
CA THR A 125 -6.82 -5.40 -1.61
C THR A 125 -7.47 -4.10 -1.14
N LYS A 126 -8.61 -3.75 -1.75
CA LYS A 126 -9.43 -2.63 -1.31
C LYS A 126 -9.88 -2.78 0.14
N GLU A 127 -10.33 -3.98 0.52
CA GLU A 127 -10.82 -4.23 1.88
C GLU A 127 -9.71 -4.08 2.93
N GLU A 128 -8.51 -4.58 2.63
CA GLU A 128 -7.34 -4.41 3.50
C GLU A 128 -6.96 -2.93 3.62
N ALA A 129 -6.90 -2.21 2.50
CA ALA A 129 -6.65 -0.78 2.50
C ALA A 129 -7.70 0.01 3.31
N GLU A 130 -8.99 -0.32 3.17
CA GLU A 130 -10.07 0.30 3.95
C GLU A 130 -9.94 0.00 5.45
N SER A 131 -9.58 -1.23 5.80
CA SER A 131 -9.34 -1.63 7.19
C SER A 131 -8.18 -0.83 7.79
N PHE A 132 -7.08 -0.70 7.06
CA PHE A 132 -5.93 0.10 7.48
C PHE A 132 -6.31 1.57 7.70
N LEU A 133 -6.96 2.22 6.73
CA LEU A 133 -7.37 3.62 6.85
C LEU A 133 -8.37 3.85 7.99
N SER A 134 -9.25 2.89 8.24
CA SER A 134 -10.27 2.97 9.29
C SER A 134 -9.68 2.81 10.71
N SER A 135 -8.45 2.31 10.84
CA SER A 135 -7.75 2.25 12.14
C SER A 135 -7.47 3.64 12.73
N PHE A 136 -7.36 4.66 11.88
CA PHE A 136 -7.12 6.04 12.29
C PHE A 136 -8.44 6.70 12.72
N ALA A 137 -8.84 6.49 13.98
CA ALA A 137 -10.03 7.11 14.56
C ALA A 137 -9.73 8.45 15.27
N LEU A 138 -10.67 9.41 15.27
CA LEU A 138 -10.47 10.77 15.82
C LEU A 138 -9.92 10.81 17.26
N GLN A 139 -10.28 9.83 18.07
CA GLN A 139 -9.88 9.70 19.48
C GLN A 139 -9.06 8.43 19.72
N ALA A 140 -8.27 8.02 18.73
CA ALA A 140 -7.33 6.93 18.88
C ALA A 140 -6.33 7.17 20.02
N GLU A 141 -6.07 6.13 20.80
CA GLU A 141 -5.03 6.08 21.82
C GLU A 141 -4.58 4.62 21.95
N GLY A 142 -3.29 4.41 22.24
CA GLY A 142 -2.69 3.08 22.24
C GLY A 142 -2.36 2.59 20.83
N GLU A 143 -2.23 1.29 20.68
CA GLU A 143 -1.96 0.65 19.40
C GLU A 143 -3.20 0.64 18.52
N ILE A 144 -3.10 1.22 17.33
CA ILE A 144 -4.19 1.26 16.35
C ILE A 144 -3.94 0.38 15.13
N VAL A 145 -2.67 0.12 14.82
CA VAL A 145 -2.25 -0.89 13.84
C VAL A 145 -1.17 -1.73 14.51
N GLY A 146 -1.30 -3.04 14.38
CA GLY A 146 -0.30 -4.01 14.82
C GLY A 146 -0.42 -5.23 13.93
N ASP A 147 0.56 -5.43 13.08
CA ASP A 147 0.52 -6.50 12.07
C ASP A 147 1.92 -7.03 11.79
N THR A 148 1.98 -8.33 11.49
CA THR A 148 3.24 -9.03 11.24
C THR A 148 3.02 -10.08 10.16
N ASP A 149 3.73 -9.96 9.05
CA ASP A 149 3.73 -10.97 7.99
C ASP A 149 5.14 -11.20 7.44
N GLN A 150 5.48 -12.48 7.20
CA GLN A 150 6.79 -12.90 6.68
C GLN A 150 7.99 -12.31 7.43
N GLY A 151 7.84 -12.08 8.74
CA GLY A 151 8.88 -11.49 9.59
C GLY A 151 8.82 -9.96 9.65
N TRP A 152 8.18 -9.29 8.70
CA TRP A 152 8.04 -7.85 8.69
C TRP A 152 6.95 -7.42 9.67
N GLU A 153 7.21 -6.38 10.46
CA GLU A 153 6.30 -5.83 11.45
C GLU A 153 5.92 -4.38 11.09
N LEU A 154 4.63 -4.07 11.20
CA LEU A 154 4.09 -2.72 11.13
C LEU A 154 3.29 -2.43 12.40
N VAL A 155 3.74 -1.44 13.18
CA VAL A 155 3.03 -0.96 14.37
C VAL A 155 2.76 0.53 14.26
N VAL A 156 1.53 0.93 14.53
CA VAL A 156 1.14 2.33 14.69
C VAL A 156 0.52 2.51 16.07
N CYS A 157 1.12 3.39 16.86
CA CYS A 157 0.65 3.73 18.20
C CYS A 157 0.34 5.22 18.29
N VAL A 158 -0.76 5.58 18.95
CA VAL A 158 -1.10 6.96 19.30
C VAL A 158 -0.90 7.14 20.79
N LYS A 159 -0.14 8.16 21.19
CA LYS A 159 0.07 8.48 22.60
C LYS A 159 0.13 9.98 22.80
N GLY A 160 -0.79 10.52 23.60
CA GLY A 160 -0.80 11.94 23.94
C GLY A 160 -0.88 12.86 22.73
N GLY A 161 -1.64 12.47 21.70
CA GLY A 161 -1.82 13.23 20.46
C GLY A 161 -0.67 13.12 19.45
N ILE A 162 0.30 12.23 19.69
CA ILE A 162 1.41 11.92 18.77
C ILE A 162 1.17 10.53 18.17
N ALA A 163 1.29 10.43 16.85
CA ALA A 163 1.34 9.17 16.12
C ALA A 163 2.79 8.67 16.06
N TYR A 164 3.00 7.40 16.36
CA TYR A 164 4.27 6.70 16.28
C TYR A 164 4.12 5.56 15.30
N PHE A 165 5.00 5.51 14.31
CA PHE A 165 5.04 4.50 13.26
C PHE A 165 6.32 3.70 13.42
N HIS A 166 6.19 2.39 13.37
CA HIS A 166 7.30 1.45 13.39
C HIS A 166 7.12 0.48 12.23
N GLU A 167 8.09 0.44 11.34
CA GLU A 167 8.27 -0.64 10.37
C GLU A 167 9.59 -1.34 10.71
N TRP A 168 9.55 -2.66 10.85
CA TRP A 168 10.72 -3.48 11.12
C TRP A 168 10.79 -4.70 10.22
N ASP A 169 11.92 -4.87 9.53
CA ASP A 169 12.28 -6.09 8.83
C ASP A 169 13.47 -6.78 9.54
N PRO A 170 13.30 -7.98 10.12
CA PRO A 170 14.36 -8.73 10.80
C PRO A 170 15.49 -9.17 9.86
N ASP A 171 15.23 -9.28 8.55
CA ASP A 171 16.21 -9.72 7.57
C ASP A 171 17.16 -8.58 7.13
N TYR A 172 16.85 -7.32 7.49
CA TYR A 172 17.70 -6.16 7.22
C TYR A 172 18.04 -5.41 8.52
N GLU A 173 19.31 -5.46 8.93
CA GLU A 173 19.83 -4.69 10.10
C GLU A 173 19.62 -3.16 9.99
N GLN A 174 19.27 -2.66 8.79
CA GLN A 174 19.04 -1.24 8.49
C GLN A 174 17.55 -0.92 8.17
N GLY A 175 16.65 -1.91 8.23
CA GLY A 175 15.25 -1.82 7.81
C GLY A 175 14.29 -1.31 8.89
N HIS A 176 14.76 -0.47 9.80
CA HIS A 176 13.94 0.08 10.88
C HIS A 176 13.51 1.51 10.56
N VAL A 177 12.21 1.74 10.40
CA VAL A 177 11.67 3.09 10.33
C VAL A 177 10.84 3.34 11.57
N SER A 178 11.41 4.10 12.51
CA SER A 178 10.69 4.61 13.69
C SER A 178 10.49 6.11 13.54
N ILE A 179 9.26 6.52 13.23
CA ILE A 179 8.91 7.93 12.98
C ILE A 179 7.79 8.36 13.91
N CYS A 180 7.79 9.61 14.34
CA CYS A 180 6.64 10.20 15.01
C CYS A 180 6.21 11.55 14.42
N CYS A 181 4.91 11.85 14.48
CA CYS A 181 4.35 13.13 14.07
C CYS A 181 3.07 13.45 14.85
N ASP A 182 2.52 14.65 14.69
CA ASP A 182 1.23 14.98 15.33
C ASP A 182 0.11 14.12 14.73
N TYR A 183 -0.79 13.60 15.57
CA TYR A 183 -1.86 12.69 15.16
C TYR A 183 -3.01 13.35 14.37
N PRO A 184 -3.49 14.57 14.70
CA PRO A 184 -4.64 15.14 14.00
C PRO A 184 -4.47 15.25 12.46
N PRO A 185 -3.30 15.65 11.92
CA PRO A 185 -3.06 15.60 10.47
C PRO A 185 -3.12 14.19 9.88
N VAL A 186 -2.67 13.16 10.61
CA VAL A 186 -2.73 11.75 10.17
C VAL A 186 -4.18 11.30 10.05
N TYR A 187 -5.00 11.58 11.06
CA TYR A 187 -6.43 11.28 11.05
C TYR A 187 -7.16 11.90 9.86
N GLU A 188 -6.95 13.20 9.60
CA GLU A 188 -7.60 13.86 8.46
C GLU A 188 -7.06 13.34 7.13
N ALA A 189 -5.77 13.04 7.02
CA ALA A 189 -5.19 12.44 5.82
C ALA A 189 -5.78 11.04 5.54
N ALA A 190 -5.95 10.19 6.57
CA ALA A 190 -6.57 8.89 6.44
C ALA A 190 -8.02 8.97 5.93
N LYS A 191 -8.81 9.93 6.43
CA LYS A 191 -10.17 10.18 5.92
C LYS A 191 -10.17 10.64 4.47
N CYS A 192 -9.29 11.56 4.11
CA CYS A 192 -9.16 12.01 2.73
C CYS A 192 -8.77 10.86 1.80
N ALA A 193 -7.82 10.02 2.22
CA ALA A 193 -7.42 8.81 1.49
C ALA A 193 -8.59 7.83 1.32
N GLN A 194 -9.44 7.65 2.34
CA GLN A 194 -10.59 6.75 2.26
C GLN A 194 -11.67 7.25 1.29
N ILE A 195 -11.94 8.55 1.28
CA ILE A 195 -12.84 9.17 0.29
C ILE A 195 -12.27 8.98 -1.12
N ARG A 196 -10.96 9.21 -1.27
CA ARG A 196 -10.27 9.09 -2.55
C ARG A 196 -10.24 7.65 -3.07
N LEU A 197 -9.97 6.68 -2.20
CA LEU A 197 -10.03 5.25 -2.52
C LEU A 197 -11.35 4.90 -3.19
N ASN A 198 -12.46 5.29 -2.57
CA ASN A 198 -13.79 5.03 -3.11
C ASN A 198 -14.05 5.79 -4.42
N LYS A 199 -13.64 7.06 -4.52
CA LYS A 199 -13.79 7.87 -5.74
C LYS A 199 -13.02 7.26 -6.92
N VAL A 200 -11.74 6.93 -6.72
CA VAL A 200 -10.86 6.41 -7.78
C VAL A 200 -11.31 5.02 -8.23
N ILE A 201 -11.60 4.10 -7.32
CA ILE A 201 -12.09 2.76 -7.68
C ILE A 201 -13.43 2.84 -8.42
N ALA A 202 -14.34 3.74 -8.00
CA ALA A 202 -15.61 3.93 -8.71
C ALA A 202 -15.39 4.43 -10.16
N GLN A 203 -14.49 5.39 -10.38
CA GLN A 203 -14.15 5.88 -11.72
C GLN A 203 -13.51 4.78 -12.59
N LEU A 204 -12.63 3.97 -12.01
CA LEU A 204 -12.02 2.84 -12.72
C LEU A 204 -13.05 1.79 -13.11
N HIS A 205 -13.94 1.42 -12.19
CA HIS A 205 -15.03 0.49 -12.47
C HIS A 205 -15.96 1.00 -13.59
N GLU A 206 -16.32 2.28 -13.56
CA GLU A 206 -17.15 2.91 -14.59
C GLU A 206 -16.48 2.83 -15.98
N LYS A 207 -15.18 3.14 -16.06
CA LYS A 207 -14.45 3.20 -17.33
C LYS A 207 -14.07 1.82 -17.87
N LEU A 208 -13.70 0.87 -17.01
CA LEU A 208 -13.27 -0.48 -17.40
C LEU A 208 -14.47 -1.43 -17.59
N GLY A 209 -15.63 -1.12 -17.01
CA GLY A 209 -16.83 -1.97 -17.07
C GLY A 209 -16.73 -3.25 -16.24
N VAL A 210 -15.68 -3.38 -15.42
CA VAL A 210 -15.43 -4.50 -14.51
C VAL A 210 -14.78 -3.98 -13.24
N ASN A 211 -15.13 -4.56 -12.10
CA ASN A 211 -14.44 -4.27 -10.85
C ASN A 211 -13.31 -5.28 -10.62
N TYR A 212 -12.08 -4.81 -10.71
CA TYR A 212 -10.89 -5.60 -10.42
C TYR A 212 -10.43 -5.53 -8.97
N TRP A 213 -10.95 -4.60 -8.16
CA TRP A 213 -10.50 -4.31 -6.80
C TRP A 213 -11.53 -4.64 -5.74
#